data_AF-A0A8C5NQD0-F1
#
_entry.id   AF-A0A8C5NQD0-F1
#
_cell.length_a   1.000
_cell.length_b   1.000
_cell.length_c   1.000
_cell.angle_alpha   90.00
_cell.angle_beta   90.00
_cell.angle_gamma   90.00
#
_symmetry.space_group_name_H-M   'P 1'
#
loop_
_entity.id
_entity.type
_entity.pdbx_description
1 polymer ?
#
loop_
_entity_poly.entity_id
_entity_poly.type
_entity_poly.pdbx_seq_one_letter_code
_entity_poly.pdbx_strand_id
1 'polypeptide(L)'
;LRQPSDCLQMYFKGRFPVNQFLGRAYLCQGQLHAPRSTDNLEEFEKFVLFFMKAIDFATHERRYFFLVYNASVLYWQLVRPFLKPGFRYCLIPSLSQIVTALNQIEEQDHEWRAELMINLLECFLDASKLKEAKEFSSAAAAFIKENVPDKYSQIFSLMLLSKSVFLIPWKTRFSLKVNCTDIAARCILDLKSAPITVSFNYVGLDFWWFFIHTPTLPYPFCGYI
;
A
#
# COMPACT_ATOMS: atom_id res chain seq x y z
N LEU A 1 -27.20 23.29 -3.77
CA LEU A 1 -25.85 23.16 -3.18
C LEU A 1 -24.85 23.29 -4.33
N ARG A 2 -23.84 24.18 -4.20
CA ARG A 2 -22.80 24.39 -5.23
C ARG A 2 -21.96 23.10 -5.37
N GLN A 3 -21.55 22.72 -6.58
CA GLN A 3 -20.74 21.51 -6.75
C GLN A 3 -19.34 21.71 -6.12
N PRO A 4 -18.73 20.65 -5.53
CA PRO A 4 -17.38 20.75 -4.96
C PRO A 4 -16.33 21.25 -5.96
N SER A 5 -16.48 20.88 -7.23
CA SER A 5 -15.65 21.34 -8.36
C SER A 5 -15.68 22.88 -8.52
N ASP A 6 -16.85 23.50 -8.43
CA ASP A 6 -17.00 24.96 -8.58
C ASP A 6 -16.29 25.70 -7.43
N CYS A 7 -16.40 25.17 -6.20
CA CYS A 7 -15.74 25.74 -5.03
C CYS A 7 -14.21 25.69 -5.17
N LEU A 8 -13.67 24.56 -5.61
CA LEU A 8 -12.23 24.41 -5.85
C LEU A 8 -11.75 25.28 -7.00
N GLN A 9 -12.54 25.39 -8.08
CA GLN A 9 -12.21 26.27 -9.19
C GLN A 9 -12.12 27.74 -8.74
N MET A 10 -13.04 28.20 -7.89
CA MET A 10 -12.98 29.55 -7.30
C MET A 10 -11.73 29.72 -6.43
N TYR A 11 -11.38 28.71 -5.62
CA TYR A 11 -10.18 28.75 -4.78
C TYR A 11 -8.91 28.92 -5.62
N PHE A 12 -8.71 28.08 -6.65
CA PHE A 12 -7.51 28.14 -7.49
C PHE A 12 -7.44 29.39 -8.39
N LYS A 13 -8.58 29.99 -8.75
CA LYS A 13 -8.61 31.27 -9.46
C LYS A 13 -8.33 32.47 -8.56
N GLY A 14 -8.57 32.33 -7.25
CA GLY A 14 -8.33 33.37 -6.27
C GLY A 14 -6.85 33.52 -5.91
N ARG A 15 -6.46 34.72 -5.48
CA ARG A 15 -5.11 34.99 -4.94
C ARG A 15 -5.11 34.82 -3.43
N PHE A 16 -5.26 33.59 -2.96
CA PHE A 16 -5.20 33.29 -1.53
C PHE A 16 -3.76 33.14 -1.04
N PRO A 17 -3.47 33.45 0.22
CA PRO A 17 -2.16 33.17 0.81
C PRO A 17 -1.80 31.69 0.73
N VAL A 18 -0.54 31.41 0.43
CA VAL A 18 0.00 30.04 0.39
C VAL A 18 0.12 29.51 1.82
N ASN A 19 -0.71 28.54 2.17
CA ASN A 19 -0.72 27.89 3.48
C ASN A 19 -1.27 26.45 3.37
N GLN A 20 -1.49 25.77 4.50
CA GLN A 20 -2.02 24.39 4.54
C GLN A 20 -3.29 24.15 3.69
N PHE A 21 -4.10 25.19 3.44
CA PHE A 21 -5.31 25.06 2.62
C PHE A 21 -5.00 24.83 1.14
N LEU A 22 -3.82 25.23 0.65
CA LEU A 22 -3.39 24.92 -0.71
C LEU A 22 -3.17 23.40 -0.89
N GLY A 23 -2.44 22.78 0.03
CA GLY A 23 -2.25 21.32 0.04
C GLY A 23 -3.58 20.57 0.15
N ARG A 24 -4.47 21.02 1.05
CA ARG A 24 -5.82 20.45 1.18
C ARG A 24 -6.67 20.62 -0.10
N ALA A 25 -6.59 21.78 -0.76
CA ALA A 25 -7.29 22.02 -2.01
C ALA A 25 -6.80 21.08 -3.12
N TYR A 26 -5.49 20.83 -3.21
CA TYR A 26 -4.96 19.83 -4.12
C TYR A 26 -5.48 18.42 -3.81
N LEU A 27 -5.50 17.99 -2.54
CA LEU A 27 -6.07 16.69 -2.17
C LEU A 27 -7.55 16.58 -2.56
N CYS A 28 -8.36 17.60 -2.25
CA CYS A 28 -9.78 17.63 -2.63
C CYS A 28 -9.95 17.57 -4.16
N GLN A 29 -9.12 18.27 -4.93
CA GLN A 29 -9.17 18.24 -6.39
C GLN A 29 -8.80 16.85 -6.92
N GLY A 30 -7.78 16.20 -6.36
CA GLY A 30 -7.43 14.83 -6.70
C GLY A 30 -8.57 13.85 -6.44
N GLN A 31 -9.28 14.00 -5.31
CA GLN A 31 -10.42 13.14 -4.96
C GLN A 31 -11.59 13.20 -5.95
N LEU A 32 -11.76 14.31 -6.69
CA LEU A 32 -12.76 14.37 -7.77
C LEU A 32 -12.45 13.39 -8.91
N HIS A 33 -11.17 13.06 -9.09
CA HIS A 33 -10.65 12.12 -10.07
C HIS A 33 -10.32 10.74 -9.46
N ALA A 34 -10.76 10.48 -8.22
CA ALA A 34 -10.42 9.25 -7.51
C ALA A 34 -10.81 8.01 -8.34
N PRO A 35 -9.89 7.05 -8.52
CA PRO A 35 -10.15 5.91 -9.37
C PRO A 35 -11.24 5.03 -8.77
N ARG A 36 -12.24 4.68 -9.58
CA ARG A 36 -13.30 3.71 -9.23
C ARG A 36 -13.06 2.35 -9.84
N SER A 37 -12.32 2.31 -10.95
CA SER A 37 -11.84 1.12 -11.64
C SER A 37 -10.48 1.41 -12.25
N THR A 38 -9.93 0.45 -12.98
CA THR A 38 -8.66 0.59 -13.72
C THR A 38 -8.85 0.98 -15.18
N ASP A 39 -10.09 1.28 -15.60
CA ASP A 39 -10.42 1.45 -17.03
C ASP A 39 -10.11 2.87 -17.53
N ASN A 40 -10.05 3.83 -16.61
CA ASN A 40 -9.80 5.23 -16.92
C ASN A 40 -8.45 5.69 -16.33
N LEU A 41 -7.38 5.43 -17.10
CA LEU A 41 -6.03 5.81 -16.69
C LEU A 41 -5.83 7.33 -16.70
N GLU A 42 -6.51 8.07 -17.57
CA GLU A 42 -6.40 9.54 -17.64
C GLU A 42 -6.89 10.20 -16.34
N GLU A 43 -8.04 9.75 -15.81
CA GLU A 43 -8.54 10.23 -14.52
C GLU A 43 -7.61 9.82 -13.37
N PHE A 44 -7.04 8.61 -13.43
CA PHE A 44 -6.03 8.19 -12.46
C PHE A 44 -4.79 9.09 -12.49
N GLU A 45 -4.29 9.46 -13.68
CA GLU A 45 -3.16 10.39 -13.83
C GLU A 45 -3.48 11.78 -13.26
N LYS A 46 -4.69 12.30 -13.48
CA LYS A 46 -5.14 13.55 -12.84
C LYS A 46 -5.20 13.44 -11.32
N PHE A 47 -5.74 12.33 -10.80
CA PHE A 47 -5.73 12.03 -9.37
C PHE A 47 -4.31 12.05 -8.80
N VAL A 48 -3.38 11.32 -9.43
CA VAL A 48 -1.97 11.28 -9.02
C VAL A 48 -1.33 12.66 -9.07
N LEU A 49 -1.53 13.42 -10.15
CA LEU A 49 -0.98 14.75 -10.33
C LEU A 49 -1.32 15.67 -9.15
N PHE A 50 -2.59 15.71 -8.75
CA PHE A 50 -3.02 16.56 -7.64
C PHE A 50 -2.53 16.07 -6.28
N PHE A 51 -2.49 14.76 -6.06
CA PHE A 51 -1.90 14.20 -4.84
C PHE A 51 -0.40 14.53 -4.72
N MET A 52 0.35 14.42 -5.81
CA MET A 52 1.78 14.72 -5.80
C MET A 52 2.04 16.22 -5.62
N LYS A 53 1.18 17.11 -6.18
CA LYS A 53 1.24 18.55 -5.87
C LYS A 53 1.03 18.85 -4.39
N ALA A 54 0.11 18.13 -3.72
CA ALA A 54 -0.12 18.31 -2.29
C ALA A 54 1.09 17.86 -1.45
N ILE A 55 1.68 16.73 -1.81
CA ILE A 55 2.87 16.18 -1.14
C ILE A 55 4.07 17.09 -1.35
N ASP A 56 4.34 17.46 -2.61
CA ASP A 56 5.43 18.37 -2.96
C ASP A 56 5.29 19.70 -2.21
N PHE A 57 4.11 20.31 -2.19
CA PHE A 57 3.86 21.51 -1.39
C PHE A 57 4.21 21.31 0.11
N ALA A 58 3.81 20.18 0.68
CA ALA A 58 3.93 19.91 2.11
C ALA A 58 5.35 19.53 2.57
N THR A 59 6.18 18.95 1.70
CA THR A 59 7.56 18.53 2.05
C THR A 59 8.53 19.69 2.25
N HIS A 60 8.20 20.90 1.78
CA HIS A 60 9.09 22.07 1.87
C HIS A 60 9.06 22.77 3.23
N GLU A 61 8.00 22.60 4.03
CA GLU A 61 7.85 23.27 5.32
C GLU A 61 7.49 22.29 6.43
N ARG A 62 8.31 22.21 7.47
CA ARG A 62 8.13 21.27 8.60
C ARG A 62 6.73 21.32 9.23
N ARG A 63 6.12 22.51 9.32
CA ARG A 63 4.76 22.69 9.84
C ARG A 63 3.67 22.00 9.01
N TYR A 64 3.98 21.58 7.78
CA TYR A 64 3.06 20.90 6.87
C TYR A 64 3.35 19.41 6.70
N PHE A 65 4.34 18.83 7.39
CA PHE A 65 4.65 17.39 7.30
C PHE A 65 3.44 16.49 7.57
N PHE A 66 2.53 16.91 8.47
CA PHE A 66 1.27 16.20 8.70
C PHE A 66 0.41 16.04 7.43
N LEU A 67 0.52 16.94 6.44
CA LEU A 67 -0.16 16.82 5.16
C LEU A 67 0.46 15.73 4.29
N VAL A 68 1.77 15.48 4.37
CA VAL A 68 2.43 14.37 3.66
C VAL A 68 1.90 13.04 4.18
N TYR A 69 1.83 12.88 5.50
CA TYR A 69 1.22 11.70 6.13
C TYR A 69 -0.24 11.53 5.69
N ASN A 70 -1.07 12.56 5.86
CA ASN A 70 -2.48 12.48 5.51
C ASN A 70 -2.70 12.19 4.02
N ALA A 71 -1.90 12.79 3.14
CA ALA A 71 -1.95 12.52 1.70
C ALA A 71 -1.58 11.07 1.38
N SER A 72 -0.58 10.51 2.06
CA SER A 72 -0.18 9.11 1.86
C SER A 72 -1.29 8.12 2.27
N VAL A 73 -1.96 8.36 3.40
CA VAL A 73 -3.07 7.53 3.88
C VAL A 73 -4.25 7.62 2.92
N LEU A 74 -4.65 8.83 2.53
CA LEU A 74 -5.74 9.04 1.58
C LEU A 74 -5.42 8.42 0.21
N TYR A 75 -4.19 8.58 -0.26
CA TYR A 75 -3.74 7.97 -1.51
C TYR A 75 -3.92 6.46 -1.45
N TRP A 76 -3.43 5.81 -0.39
CA TRP A 76 -3.52 4.37 -0.23
C TRP A 76 -4.95 3.84 -0.19
N GLN A 77 -5.86 4.58 0.46
CA GLN A 77 -7.29 4.24 0.49
C GLN A 77 -7.93 4.32 -0.88
N LEU A 78 -7.53 5.27 -1.72
CA LEU A 78 -8.16 5.54 -3.00
C LEU A 78 -7.58 4.68 -4.14
N VAL A 79 -6.31 4.28 -4.08
CA VAL A 79 -5.68 3.47 -5.14
C VAL A 79 -5.97 1.96 -5.05
N ARG A 80 -6.83 1.52 -4.12
CA ARG A 80 -7.21 0.11 -3.96
C ARG A 80 -7.60 -0.60 -5.27
N PRO A 81 -8.31 0.02 -6.24
CA PRO A 81 -8.62 -0.62 -7.52
C PRO A 81 -7.40 -1.07 -8.33
N PHE A 82 -6.24 -0.44 -8.13
CA PHE A 82 -4.98 -0.73 -8.82
C PHE A 82 -4.11 -1.76 -8.08
N LEU A 83 -4.51 -2.22 -6.89
CA LEU A 83 -3.77 -3.27 -6.15
C LEU A 83 -4.01 -4.69 -6.69
N LYS A 84 -4.83 -4.85 -7.73
CA LYS A 84 -5.00 -6.14 -8.41
C LYS A 84 -3.77 -6.45 -9.30
N PRO A 85 -3.41 -7.74 -9.45
CA PRO A 85 -2.30 -8.14 -10.32
C PRO A 85 -2.42 -7.56 -11.73
N GLY A 86 -1.28 -7.14 -12.29
CA GLY A 86 -1.22 -6.58 -13.65
C GLY A 86 -1.54 -5.09 -13.76
N PHE A 87 -1.96 -4.42 -12.67
CA PHE A 87 -2.17 -2.95 -12.64
C PHE A 87 -1.30 -2.25 -11.59
N ARG A 88 -0.62 -3.00 -10.73
CA ARG A 88 0.25 -2.46 -9.67
C ARG A 88 1.40 -1.63 -10.23
N TYR A 89 1.82 -1.89 -11.47
CA TYR A 89 2.86 -1.12 -12.14
C TYR A 89 2.49 0.37 -12.28
N CYS A 90 1.20 0.70 -12.41
CA CYS A 90 0.71 2.07 -12.48
C CYS A 90 0.99 2.87 -11.19
N LEU A 91 1.12 2.17 -10.06
CA LEU A 91 1.35 2.79 -8.75
C LEU A 91 2.83 3.09 -8.48
N ILE A 92 3.76 2.45 -9.21
CA ILE A 92 5.19 2.56 -8.93
C ILE A 92 5.66 4.02 -8.88
N PRO A 93 5.33 4.91 -9.85
CA PRO A 93 5.85 6.27 -9.85
C PRO A 93 5.39 7.07 -8.63
N SER A 94 4.08 7.08 -8.37
CA SER A 94 3.46 7.86 -7.28
C SER A 94 3.78 7.28 -5.91
N LEU A 95 3.77 5.96 -5.75
CA LEU A 95 4.09 5.32 -4.47
C LEU A 95 5.59 5.48 -4.11
N SER A 96 6.49 5.44 -5.11
CA SER A 96 7.92 5.74 -4.89
C SER A 96 8.12 7.17 -4.40
N GLN A 97 7.41 8.14 -4.97
CA GLN A 97 7.47 9.53 -4.55
C GLN A 97 6.93 9.71 -3.12
N ILE A 98 5.82 9.05 -2.78
CA ILE A 98 5.24 9.07 -1.42
C ILE A 98 6.22 8.49 -0.39
N VAL A 99 6.78 7.31 -0.65
CA VAL A 99 7.75 6.67 0.26
C VAL A 99 8.98 7.54 0.44
N THR A 100 9.46 8.16 -0.65
CA THR A 100 10.59 9.11 -0.60
C THR A 100 10.26 10.32 0.27
N ALA A 101 9.08 10.92 0.09
CA ALA A 101 8.64 12.07 0.87
C ALA A 101 8.52 11.72 2.36
N LEU A 102 7.91 10.59 2.71
CA LEU A 102 7.79 10.13 4.10
C LEU A 102 9.15 9.86 4.75
N ASN A 103 10.11 9.33 3.99
CA ASN A 103 11.47 9.14 4.47
C ASN A 103 12.20 10.48 4.66
N GLN A 104 12.05 11.43 3.73
CA GLN A 104 12.66 12.76 3.81
C GLN A 104 12.18 13.55 5.02
N ILE A 105 10.90 13.43 5.38
CA ILE A 105 10.32 14.13 6.53
C ILE A 105 10.50 13.37 7.86
N GLU A 106 11.17 12.21 7.82
CA GLU A 106 11.36 11.32 8.97
C GLU A 106 10.03 11.01 9.69
N GLU A 107 9.03 10.59 8.92
CA GLU A 107 7.70 10.30 9.46
C GLU A 107 7.79 9.21 10.56
N GLN A 108 7.11 9.48 11.69
CA GLN A 108 7.28 8.75 12.95
C GLN A 108 6.49 7.44 12.97
N ASP A 109 5.45 7.34 12.15
CA ASP A 109 4.71 6.10 11.95
C ASP A 109 5.54 5.12 11.10
N HIS A 110 6.47 4.43 11.77
CA HIS A 110 7.36 3.47 11.14
C HIS A 110 6.62 2.27 10.57
N GLU A 111 5.51 1.87 11.21
CA GLU A 111 4.69 0.76 10.74
C GLU A 111 4.01 1.10 9.41
N TRP A 112 3.49 2.32 9.28
CA TRP A 112 2.92 2.82 8.04
C TRP A 112 3.96 2.95 6.93
N ARG A 113 5.14 3.50 7.24
CA ARG A 113 6.26 3.55 6.28
C ARG A 113 6.65 2.16 5.79
N ALA A 114 6.80 1.20 6.71
CA ALA A 114 7.12 -0.18 6.38
C ALA A 114 6.05 -0.81 5.47
N GLU A 115 4.77 -0.57 5.76
CA GLU A 115 3.64 -1.05 4.94
C GLU A 115 3.77 -0.56 3.50
N LEU A 116 3.98 0.75 3.30
CA LEU A 116 4.12 1.33 1.97
C LEU A 116 5.38 0.85 1.24
N MET A 117 6.50 0.66 1.95
CA MET A 117 7.72 0.09 1.37
C MET A 117 7.53 -1.35 0.90
N ILE A 118 6.87 -2.19 1.69
CA ILE A 118 6.56 -3.58 1.30
C ILE A 118 5.68 -3.58 0.05
N ASN A 119 4.61 -2.79 0.03
CA ASN A 119 3.70 -2.70 -1.11
C ASN A 119 4.40 -2.15 -2.37
N LEU A 120 5.34 -1.21 -2.23
CA LEU A 120 6.15 -0.73 -3.35
C LEU A 120 7.06 -1.83 -3.91
N LEU A 121 7.68 -2.64 -3.04
CA LEU A 121 8.48 -3.78 -3.48
C LEU A 121 7.62 -4.80 -4.24
N GLU A 122 6.40 -5.08 -3.76
CA GLU A 122 5.44 -5.91 -4.49
C GLU A 122 5.10 -5.34 -5.86
N CYS A 123 4.90 -4.02 -5.97
CA CYS A 123 4.68 -3.35 -7.26
C CYS A 123 5.85 -3.56 -8.23
N PHE A 124 7.10 -3.43 -7.76
CA PHE A 124 8.27 -3.70 -8.61
C PHE A 124 8.33 -5.15 -9.08
N LEU A 125 8.01 -6.11 -8.21
CA LEU A 125 7.99 -7.53 -8.54
C LEU A 125 6.89 -7.89 -9.53
N ASP A 126 5.67 -7.37 -9.35
CA ASP A 126 4.54 -7.57 -10.28
C ASP A 126 4.88 -7.00 -11.68
N ALA A 127 5.57 -5.86 -11.74
CA ALA A 127 6.04 -5.25 -12.98
C ALA A 127 7.33 -5.86 -13.57
N SER A 128 7.87 -6.93 -12.96
CA SER A 128 9.15 -7.56 -13.34
C SER A 128 10.35 -6.59 -13.37
N LYS A 129 10.29 -5.49 -12.61
CA LYS A 129 11.37 -4.50 -12.45
C LYS A 129 12.39 -4.97 -11.41
N LEU A 130 13.07 -6.07 -11.72
CA LEU A 130 13.94 -6.79 -10.77
C LEU A 130 15.15 -5.98 -10.31
N LYS A 131 15.68 -5.11 -11.17
CA LYS A 131 16.82 -4.25 -10.82
C LYS A 131 16.41 -3.25 -9.74
N GLU A 132 15.33 -2.53 -9.96
CA GLU A 132 14.76 -1.57 -9.03
C GLU A 132 14.29 -2.27 -7.74
N ALA A 133 13.66 -3.44 -7.85
CA ALA A 133 13.28 -4.25 -6.68
C ALA A 133 14.50 -4.60 -5.81
N LYS A 134 15.60 -5.04 -6.42
CA LYS A 134 16.83 -5.40 -5.69
C LYS A 134 17.44 -4.19 -5.00
N GLU A 135 17.59 -3.07 -5.73
CA GLU A 135 18.15 -1.82 -5.21
C GLU A 135 17.31 -1.27 -4.05
N PHE A 136 15.99 -1.25 -4.18
CA PHE A 136 15.09 -0.74 -3.16
C PHE A 136 14.99 -1.68 -1.93
N SER A 137 14.99 -3.00 -2.15
CA SER A 137 14.75 -3.97 -1.08
C SER A 137 15.81 -3.97 0.02
N SER A 138 17.07 -3.62 -0.28
CA SER A 138 18.14 -3.58 0.73
C SER A 138 17.90 -2.47 1.76
N ALA A 139 17.58 -1.26 1.29
CA ALA A 139 17.25 -0.13 2.14
C ALA A 139 15.96 -0.37 2.93
N ALA A 140 14.93 -0.90 2.27
CA ALA A 140 13.66 -1.24 2.92
C ALA A 140 13.84 -2.32 4.00
N ALA A 141 14.63 -3.36 3.74
CA ALA A 141 14.89 -4.41 4.72
C ALA A 141 15.68 -3.91 5.93
N ALA A 142 16.65 -3.01 5.72
CA ALA A 142 17.38 -2.38 6.82
C ALA A 142 16.44 -1.56 7.72
N PHE A 143 15.63 -0.68 7.12
CA PHE A 143 14.64 0.13 7.85
C PHE A 143 13.66 -0.74 8.64
N ILE A 144 13.07 -1.76 8.02
CA ILE A 144 12.08 -2.63 8.65
C ILE A 144 12.71 -3.47 9.78
N LYS A 145 13.93 -3.98 9.58
CA LYS A 145 14.63 -4.75 10.61
C LYS A 145 14.86 -3.93 11.89
N GLU A 146 15.20 -2.65 11.71
CA GLU A 146 15.51 -1.74 12.81
C GLU A 146 14.24 -1.23 13.51
N ASN A 147 13.20 -0.88 12.75
CA ASN A 147 12.06 -0.14 13.28
C ASN A 147 10.78 -0.98 13.49
N VAL A 148 10.60 -2.04 12.69
CA VAL A 148 9.37 -2.86 12.68
C VAL A 148 9.73 -4.34 12.43
N PRO A 149 10.48 -4.98 13.34
CA PRO A 149 11.08 -6.30 13.12
C PRO A 149 10.05 -7.40 12.83
N ASP A 150 8.81 -7.26 13.31
CA ASP A 150 7.72 -8.22 13.06
C ASP A 150 7.39 -8.35 11.57
N LYS A 151 7.54 -7.26 10.79
CA LYS A 151 7.34 -7.25 9.33
C LYS A 151 8.57 -7.70 8.53
N TYR A 152 9.69 -8.01 9.20
CA TYR A 152 10.92 -8.41 8.50
C TYR A 152 10.77 -9.71 7.71
N SER A 153 10.01 -10.66 8.24
CA SER A 153 9.70 -11.94 7.58
C SER A 153 9.00 -11.75 6.22
N GLN A 154 8.09 -10.78 6.15
CA GLN A 154 7.35 -10.42 4.95
C GLN A 154 8.27 -9.85 3.87
N ILE A 155 9.09 -8.83 4.20
CA ILE A 155 10.02 -8.27 3.21
C ILE A 155 11.10 -9.27 2.78
N PHE A 156 11.58 -10.12 3.70
CA PHE A 156 12.57 -11.14 3.38
C PHE A 156 12.03 -12.14 2.34
N SER A 157 10.76 -12.50 2.44
CA SER A 157 10.09 -13.37 1.46
C SER A 157 10.03 -12.71 0.07
N LEU A 158 9.72 -11.41 -0.02
CA LEU A 158 9.74 -10.65 -1.27
C LEU A 158 11.16 -10.52 -1.86
N MET A 159 12.18 -10.39 -1.02
CA MET A 159 13.59 -10.38 -1.46
C MET A 159 14.03 -11.72 -2.05
N LEU A 160 13.54 -12.83 -1.50
CA LEU A 160 13.80 -14.15 -2.09
C LEU A 160 13.14 -14.27 -3.46
N LEU A 161 11.92 -13.75 -3.63
CA LEU A 161 11.25 -13.68 -4.93
C LEU A 161 12.06 -12.84 -5.94
N SER A 162 12.56 -11.66 -5.54
CA SER A 162 13.35 -10.80 -6.44
C SER A 162 14.63 -11.49 -6.95
N LYS A 163 15.23 -12.39 -6.15
CA LYS A 163 16.40 -13.20 -6.52
C LYS A 163 16.05 -14.46 -7.31
N SER A 164 14.93 -15.11 -7.00
CA SER A 164 14.55 -16.42 -7.56
C SER A 164 13.82 -16.35 -8.90
N VAL A 165 13.32 -15.19 -9.31
CA VAL A 165 12.79 -14.99 -10.68
C VAL A 165 13.85 -15.23 -11.78
N PHE A 166 15.14 -15.33 -11.43
CA PHE A 166 16.20 -15.74 -12.36
C PHE A 166 16.15 -17.21 -12.80
N LEU A 167 15.29 -18.07 -12.21
CA LEU A 167 15.32 -19.51 -12.51
C LEU A 167 13.99 -20.14 -12.96
N ILE A 168 12.88 -19.40 -13.05
CA ILE A 168 11.61 -19.99 -13.52
C ILE A 168 10.81 -18.97 -14.34
N PRO A 169 10.64 -19.18 -15.66
CA PRO A 169 9.64 -18.46 -16.44
C PRO A 169 8.25 -18.73 -15.86
N TRP A 170 7.47 -17.67 -15.64
CA TRP A 170 6.17 -17.66 -14.96
C TRP A 170 5.06 -18.49 -15.64
N LYS A 171 5.38 -19.28 -16.68
CA LYS A 171 4.45 -20.09 -17.47
C LYS A 171 4.28 -21.54 -17.01
N THR A 172 5.02 -22.04 -16.03
CA THR A 172 4.96 -23.46 -15.59
C THR A 172 4.47 -23.68 -14.16
N ARG A 173 3.66 -22.77 -13.62
CA ARG A 173 3.17 -22.81 -12.21
C ARG A 173 2.04 -23.83 -11.94
N PHE A 174 2.02 -25.01 -12.57
CA PHE A 174 1.18 -26.11 -12.05
C PHE A 174 1.81 -27.50 -12.04
N SER A 175 3.04 -27.65 -12.51
CA SER A 175 3.75 -28.93 -12.43
C SER A 175 5.22 -28.66 -12.25
N LEU A 176 5.69 -28.68 -11.01
CA LEU A 176 6.98 -29.24 -10.59
C LEU A 176 7.11 -29.11 -9.06
N LYS A 177 6.58 -30.15 -8.42
CA LYS A 177 7.09 -30.66 -7.14
C LYS A 177 8.60 -30.89 -7.27
N VAL A 178 9.29 -30.77 -6.13
CA VAL A 178 10.68 -31.20 -5.85
C VAL A 178 11.74 -30.25 -6.47
N ASN A 179 12.51 -29.44 -5.73
CA ASN A 179 13.54 -29.89 -4.81
C ASN A 179 14.15 -28.71 -3.98
N CYS A 180 13.44 -28.25 -2.94
CA CYS A 180 14.02 -27.36 -1.91
C CYS A 180 13.64 -27.86 -0.50
N THR A 181 13.69 -29.17 -0.31
CA THR A 181 13.29 -29.80 0.96
C THR A 181 14.28 -29.54 2.10
N ASP A 182 15.55 -29.26 1.84
CA ASP A 182 16.54 -29.25 2.93
C ASP A 182 16.57 -27.95 3.74
N ILE A 183 16.34 -26.80 3.09
CA ILE A 183 16.31 -25.50 3.79
C ILE A 183 14.94 -25.27 4.43
N ALA A 184 13.85 -25.68 3.76
CA ALA A 184 12.51 -25.62 4.33
C ALA A 184 12.34 -26.61 5.51
N ALA A 185 12.95 -27.80 5.45
CA ALA A 185 12.94 -28.73 6.57
C ALA A 185 13.67 -28.18 7.81
N ARG A 186 14.75 -27.40 7.62
CA ARG A 186 15.47 -26.78 8.74
C ARG A 186 14.62 -25.72 9.44
N CYS A 187 13.98 -24.84 8.68
CA CYS A 187 13.05 -23.84 9.25
C CYS A 187 11.83 -24.48 9.94
N ILE A 188 11.32 -25.60 9.43
CA ILE A 188 10.19 -26.33 10.04
C ILE A 188 10.61 -27.05 11.33
N LEU A 189 11.84 -27.59 11.40
CA LEU A 189 12.41 -28.19 12.63
C LEU A 189 12.67 -27.12 13.71
N ASP A 190 13.15 -25.95 13.31
CA ASP A 190 13.36 -24.82 14.22
C ASP A 190 12.01 -24.26 14.72
N LEU A 191 10.94 -24.31 13.91
CA LEU A 191 9.58 -23.94 14.34
C LEU A 191 8.91 -24.99 15.25
N LYS A 192 9.22 -26.29 15.10
CA LYS A 192 8.66 -27.37 15.95
C LYS A 192 9.30 -27.48 17.32
N SER A 193 10.50 -26.94 17.51
CA SER A 193 11.21 -26.95 18.79
C SER A 193 10.93 -25.70 19.64
N ALA A 194 10.21 -24.71 19.09
CA ALA A 194 9.72 -23.56 19.83
C ALA A 194 8.45 -23.94 20.63
N PRO A 195 8.46 -23.84 21.98
CA PRO A 195 7.26 -24.07 22.77
C PRO A 195 6.39 -22.81 22.70
N ILE A 196 5.57 -22.68 21.66
CA ILE A 196 4.57 -21.62 21.57
C ILE A 196 3.19 -22.28 21.53
N THR A 197 2.56 -22.35 22.70
CA THR A 197 1.14 -22.67 22.87
C THR A 197 0.30 -21.49 22.42
N VAL A 198 -0.15 -21.45 21.16
CA VAL A 198 -1.38 -20.71 20.79
C VAL A 198 -2.08 -21.45 19.63
N SER A 199 -3.28 -21.92 19.92
CA SER A 199 -4.23 -22.53 18.98
C SER A 199 -4.94 -21.47 18.14
N PHE A 200 -4.87 -21.56 16.81
CA PHE A 200 -5.88 -20.98 15.92
C PHE A 200 -6.09 -21.87 14.68
N ASN A 201 -7.33 -22.34 14.53
CA ASN A 201 -7.84 -23.07 13.38
C ASN A 201 -8.01 -22.12 12.19
N TYR A 202 -7.37 -22.43 11.06
CA TYR A 202 -7.63 -21.81 9.76
C TYR A 202 -8.31 -22.82 8.83
N VAL A 203 -9.49 -22.47 8.31
CA VAL A 203 -10.09 -23.16 7.16
C VAL A 203 -10.50 -22.10 6.13
N GLY A 204 -9.89 -22.18 4.95
CA GLY A 204 -10.58 -22.08 3.66
C GLY A 204 -10.94 -20.71 3.12
N LEU A 205 -10.14 -20.25 2.16
CA LEU A 205 -10.56 -19.37 1.06
C LEU A 205 -11.55 -20.10 0.15
N ASP A 206 -12.72 -19.52 -0.14
CA ASP A 206 -13.04 -18.93 -1.46
C ASP A 206 -14.55 -18.64 -1.66
N PHE A 207 -14.81 -17.41 -2.12
CA PHE A 207 -15.86 -16.99 -3.07
C PHE A 207 -17.30 -17.54 -2.94
N TRP A 208 -18.21 -16.70 -2.44
CA TRP A 208 -19.53 -16.50 -3.08
C TRP A 208 -19.92 -15.01 -3.06
N TRP A 209 -20.03 -14.48 -4.27
CA TRP A 209 -20.74 -13.26 -4.64
C TRP A 209 -22.27 -13.49 -4.44
N PHE A 210 -23.02 -12.40 -4.23
CA PHE A 210 -24.50 -12.29 -4.25
C PHE A 210 -25.34 -12.78 -3.05
N PHE A 211 -25.93 -11.82 -2.32
CA PHE A 211 -27.39 -11.65 -2.05
C PHE A 211 -27.53 -10.39 -1.17
N ILE A 212 -27.85 -9.21 -1.72
CA ILE A 212 -29.20 -8.59 -1.79
C ILE A 212 -30.06 -8.81 -0.51
N HIS A 213 -30.49 -7.68 0.08
CA HIS A 213 -31.54 -7.43 1.08
C HIS A 213 -31.08 -7.08 2.51
N THR A 214 -31.19 -5.79 2.85
CA THR A 214 -31.66 -5.34 4.18
C THR A 214 -33.08 -5.87 4.43
N PRO A 215 -33.70 -5.82 5.64
CA PRO A 215 -33.23 -5.56 7.01
C PRO A 215 -33.68 -6.68 8.02
N THR A 216 -33.25 -6.63 9.29
CA THR A 216 -34.04 -6.79 10.54
C THR A 216 -33.16 -7.17 11.74
N LEU A 217 -33.29 -6.38 12.81
CA LEU A 217 -32.99 -6.71 14.22
C LEU A 217 -33.79 -7.98 14.63
N PRO A 218 -33.38 -8.80 15.64
CA PRO A 218 -33.31 -8.35 17.04
C PRO A 218 -32.24 -8.97 17.95
N TYR A 219 -32.07 -8.33 19.12
CA TYR A 219 -31.45 -8.82 20.36
C TYR A 219 -31.86 -10.28 20.72
N PRO A 220 -31.07 -11.01 21.53
CA PRO A 220 -31.20 -10.91 22.99
C PRO A 220 -29.87 -10.97 23.76
N PHE A 221 -29.67 -10.03 24.69
CA PHE A 221 -28.89 -10.29 25.90
C PHE A 221 -29.89 -10.67 26.99
N CYS A 222 -29.84 -11.93 27.42
CA CYS A 222 -30.46 -12.40 28.65
C CYS A 222 -29.36 -13.03 29.49
N GLY A 223 -29.10 -12.44 30.65
CA GLY A 223 -28.19 -12.94 31.67
C GLY A 223 -28.65 -12.41 33.02
N TYR A 224 -29.50 -13.19 33.68
CA TYR A 224 -29.76 -13.18 35.13
C TYR A 224 -28.41 -13.22 35.86
N ILE A 225 -28.14 -12.42 36.90
CA ILE A 225 -28.73 -12.33 38.24
C ILE A 225 -28.58 -10.90 38.75
#